data_AF-A0A401SZG3-F1
#
_entry.id   AF-A0A401SZG3-F1
#
_cell.length_a   1.000
_cell.length_b   1.000
_cell.length_c   1.000
_cell.angle_alpha   90.00
_cell.angle_beta   90.00
_cell.angle_gamma   90.00
#
_symmetry.space_group_name_H-M   'P 1'
#
loop_
_entity.id
_entity.type
_entity.pdbx_description
1 polymer ?
#
loop_
_entity_poly.entity_id
_entity_poly.type
_entity_poly.pdbx_seq_one_letter_code
_entity_poly.pdbx_strand_id
1 'polypeptide(L)'
;MERRNLYSMKIPDRENRPPCQPSAAWPAPLPEYRLDKKLGWLKVCHIVTVIMFFLILAGLLFGICYLHQLQQEVEQVKQMIDVNPQTKAQKQIGAENVTKPKQGVKMAAHLTGKVSSNHSKRLMWESSLGHAFTDGILYKDGALIINETGKYFIYTKIYFRGMQCETVTLTQSVIQRNVNYQNDMSLMENTMLNYCSGTGPWAKNTFQAGIFHLSQGVQLFVSVSHPRMVSTNELMTFFGLYKL
;
A
#
# COMPACT_ATOMS: atom_id res chain seq x y z
N MET A 1 -40.24 -43.58 -69.98
CA MET A 1 -41.45 -43.40 -69.16
C MET A 1 -41.14 -42.45 -68.02
N GLU A 2 -41.99 -41.48 -67.66
CA GLU A 2 -43.07 -40.86 -68.42
C GLU A 2 -43.34 -39.44 -67.84
N ARG A 3 -43.94 -38.59 -68.67
CA ARG A 3 -44.23 -37.15 -68.56
C ARG A 3 -44.92 -36.69 -67.26
N ARG A 4 -44.53 -35.52 -66.72
CA ARG A 4 -45.13 -34.15 -66.84
C ARG A 4 -46.51 -33.90 -66.21
N ASN A 5 -46.56 -32.81 -65.45
CA ASN A 5 -47.60 -31.76 -65.36
C ASN A 5 -48.90 -31.93 -66.17
N LEU A 6 -50.04 -31.56 -65.58
CA LEU A 6 -50.94 -30.52 -66.12
C LEU A 6 -51.77 -29.88 -64.96
N TYR A 7 -51.77 -28.56 -64.76
CA TYR A 7 -52.83 -27.56 -65.10
C TYR A 7 -54.27 -27.96 -64.68
N SER A 8 -55.26 -27.11 -64.35
CA SER A 8 -55.45 -25.67 -64.08
C SER A 8 -56.93 -25.37 -64.44
N MET A 9 -57.71 -24.66 -63.60
CA MET A 9 -58.87 -23.80 -64.02
C MET A 9 -60.15 -24.52 -64.61
N LYS A 10 -61.41 -24.02 -64.61
CA LYS A 10 -62.07 -22.73 -64.22
C LYS A 10 -63.64 -22.81 -64.33
N ILE A 11 -64.36 -21.79 -63.79
CA ILE A 11 -65.77 -21.29 -64.07
C ILE A 11 -67.00 -22.21 -63.83
N PRO A 12 -68.29 -21.73 -63.79
CA PRO A 12 -68.96 -20.44 -64.18
C PRO A 12 -69.28 -19.46 -63.01
N ASP A 13 -69.60 -18.14 -63.10
CA ASP A 13 -70.47 -17.28 -63.99
C ASP A 13 -72.00 -17.41 -63.65
N ARG A 14 -72.89 -16.39 -63.52
CA ARG A 14 -73.00 -14.94 -63.92
C ARG A 14 -74.14 -14.20 -63.14
N GLU A 15 -74.15 -12.85 -63.00
CA GLU A 15 -75.39 -11.99 -62.94
C GLU A 15 -75.11 -10.45 -63.10
N ASN A 16 -76.12 -9.59 -63.34
CA ASN A 16 -75.96 -8.24 -63.97
C ASN A 16 -76.89 -7.08 -63.44
N ARG A 17 -76.35 -5.84 -63.25
CA ARG A 17 -77.01 -4.49 -63.29
C ARG A 17 -78.09 -4.13 -62.21
N PRO A 18 -78.60 -2.86 -62.02
CA PRO A 18 -78.63 -1.63 -62.87
C PRO A 18 -78.21 -0.26 -62.16
N PRO A 19 -78.40 0.97 -62.74
CA PRO A 19 -77.67 2.22 -62.37
C PRO A 19 -78.48 3.41 -61.75
N CYS A 20 -77.76 4.50 -61.40
CA CYS A 20 -78.20 5.88 -61.01
C CYS A 20 -78.87 5.99 -59.59
N GLN A 21 -78.89 7.10 -58.83
CA GLN A 21 -78.80 8.57 -59.08
C GLN A 21 -78.15 9.34 -57.86
N PRO A 22 -78.06 10.70 -57.81
CA PRO A 22 -77.12 11.44 -56.93
C PRO A 22 -77.69 11.99 -55.60
N SER A 23 -76.83 12.32 -54.62
CA SER A 23 -77.09 13.41 -53.65
C SER A 23 -75.86 13.88 -52.85
N ALA A 24 -75.89 15.17 -52.48
CA ALA A 24 -75.26 15.86 -51.34
C ALA A 24 -73.72 15.79 -51.14
N ALA A 25 -73.10 16.96 -51.33
CA ALA A 25 -71.73 17.26 -50.91
C ALA A 25 -71.58 17.47 -49.39
N TRP A 26 -70.41 17.12 -48.85
CA TRP A 26 -69.80 17.75 -47.67
C TRP A 26 -68.28 17.92 -47.91
N PRO A 27 -67.60 18.90 -47.28
CA PRO A 27 -66.33 19.43 -47.76
C PRO A 27 -65.11 18.58 -47.37
N ALA A 28 -63.99 18.88 -48.03
CA ALA A 28 -62.71 18.18 -47.85
C ALA A 28 -62.13 18.35 -46.43
N PRO A 29 -61.54 17.28 -45.85
CA PRO A 29 -60.57 17.42 -44.78
C PRO A 29 -59.32 18.16 -45.28
N LEU A 30 -58.88 19.17 -44.54
CA LEU A 30 -57.58 19.83 -44.72
C LEU A 30 -56.43 18.84 -44.45
N PRO A 31 -55.22 19.08 -45.01
CA PRO A 31 -54.14 18.09 -44.97
C PRO A 31 -53.61 17.82 -43.55
N GLU A 32 -53.43 16.54 -43.20
CA GLU A 32 -52.57 16.16 -42.06
C GLU A 32 -51.14 16.63 -42.33
N TYR A 33 -50.63 17.55 -41.51
CA TYR A 33 -49.19 17.86 -41.46
C TYR A 33 -48.60 17.40 -40.13
N ARG A 34 -47.98 16.21 -40.16
CA ARG A 34 -47.48 15.51 -38.96
C ARG A 34 -46.07 15.97 -38.58
N LEU A 35 -45.93 17.13 -37.92
CA LEU A 35 -44.64 17.70 -37.52
C LEU A 35 -44.50 17.99 -36.01
N ASP A 36 -44.73 16.99 -35.15
CA ASP A 36 -44.65 17.19 -33.68
C ASP A 36 -43.80 16.15 -32.92
N LYS A 37 -42.75 15.60 -33.56
CA LYS A 37 -41.78 14.71 -32.91
C LYS A 37 -40.39 15.33 -32.69
N LYS A 38 -39.93 16.21 -33.58
CA LYS A 38 -38.60 16.85 -33.46
C LYS A 38 -38.55 17.89 -32.33
N LEU A 39 -39.62 18.65 -32.13
CA LEU A 39 -39.68 19.69 -31.10
C LEU A 39 -39.71 19.09 -29.67
N GLY A 40 -40.35 17.94 -29.49
CA GLY A 40 -40.34 17.19 -28.24
C GLY A 40 -38.95 16.68 -27.84
N TRP A 41 -38.22 16.04 -28.76
CA TRP A 41 -36.87 15.56 -28.47
C TRP A 41 -35.90 16.72 -28.21
N LEU A 42 -36.00 17.85 -28.91
CA LEU A 42 -35.17 19.02 -28.64
C LEU A 42 -35.41 19.57 -27.22
N LYS A 43 -36.66 19.61 -26.75
CA LYS A 43 -36.99 19.98 -25.36
C LYS A 43 -36.44 18.99 -24.34
N VAL A 44 -36.56 17.68 -24.58
CA VAL A 44 -35.96 16.64 -23.71
C VAL A 44 -34.44 16.75 -23.67
N CYS A 45 -33.80 16.97 -24.81
CA CYS A 45 -32.35 17.21 -24.89
C CYS A 45 -31.95 18.44 -24.07
N HIS A 46 -32.68 19.56 -24.22
CA HIS A 46 -32.43 20.78 -23.45
C HIS A 46 -32.61 20.59 -21.94
N ILE A 47 -33.62 19.83 -21.50
CA ILE A 47 -33.83 19.47 -20.09
C ILE A 47 -32.65 18.62 -19.58
N VAL A 48 -32.22 17.61 -20.33
CA VAL A 48 -31.05 16.79 -19.97
C VAL A 48 -29.77 17.61 -19.90
N THR A 49 -29.51 18.52 -20.85
CA THR A 49 -28.32 19.40 -20.79
C THR A 49 -28.36 20.34 -19.59
N VAL A 50 -29.55 20.86 -19.22
CA VAL A 50 -29.72 21.70 -18.03
C VAL A 50 -29.48 20.90 -16.74
N ILE A 51 -30.00 19.66 -16.64
CA ILE A 51 -29.75 18.76 -15.51
C ILE A 51 -28.25 18.45 -15.39
N MET A 52 -27.59 18.09 -16.50
CA MET A 52 -26.15 17.83 -16.50
C MET A 52 -25.33 19.05 -16.07
N PHE A 53 -25.71 20.26 -16.52
CA PHE A 53 -25.08 21.51 -16.09
C PHE A 53 -25.22 21.75 -14.58
N PHE A 54 -26.42 21.53 -14.01
CA PHE A 54 -26.63 21.64 -12.56
C PHE A 54 -25.88 20.57 -11.76
N LEU A 55 -25.79 19.33 -12.25
CA LEU A 55 -25.00 18.27 -11.62
C LEU A 55 -23.50 18.61 -11.61
N ILE A 56 -22.98 19.18 -12.69
CA ILE A 56 -21.58 19.66 -12.76
C ILE A 56 -21.36 20.81 -11.76
N LEU A 57 -22.26 21.80 -11.71
CA LEU A 57 -22.20 22.90 -10.74
C LEU A 57 -22.23 22.41 -9.29
N ALA A 58 -23.13 21.48 -8.96
CA ALA A 58 -23.21 20.88 -7.63
C ALA A 58 -21.93 20.08 -7.28
N GLY A 59 -21.40 19.32 -8.23
CA GLY A 59 -20.14 18.59 -8.08
C GLY A 59 -18.93 19.49 -7.89
N LEU A 60 -18.86 20.62 -8.61
CA LEU A 60 -17.82 21.64 -8.44
C LEU A 60 -17.92 22.34 -7.09
N LEU A 61 -19.13 22.75 -6.66
CA LEU A 61 -19.36 23.35 -5.35
C LEU A 61 -18.99 22.38 -4.23
N PHE A 62 -19.44 21.13 -4.30
CA PHE A 62 -19.09 20.10 -3.32
C PHE A 62 -17.59 19.81 -3.30
N GLY A 63 -16.95 19.73 -4.48
CA GLY A 63 -15.50 19.58 -4.61
C GLY A 63 -14.72 20.73 -3.99
N ILE A 64 -15.14 21.97 -4.20
CA ILE A 64 -14.52 23.17 -3.58
C ILE A 64 -14.70 23.14 -2.06
N CYS A 65 -15.89 22.83 -1.55
CA CYS A 65 -16.13 22.69 -0.10
C CYS A 65 -15.26 21.57 0.52
N TYR A 66 -15.16 20.42 -0.14
CA TYR A 66 -14.34 19.30 0.32
C TYR A 66 -12.84 19.62 0.27
N LEU A 67 -12.36 20.28 -0.80
CA LEU A 67 -10.98 20.77 -0.88
C LEU A 67 -10.69 21.81 0.21
N HIS A 68 -11.63 22.70 0.51
CA HIS A 68 -11.47 23.70 1.57
C HIS A 68 -11.45 23.05 2.97
N GLN A 69 -12.26 22.01 3.21
CA GLN A 69 -12.23 21.22 4.44
C GLN A 69 -10.87 20.50 4.60
N LEU A 70 -10.38 19.85 3.53
CA LEU A 70 -9.05 19.24 3.52
C LEU A 70 -7.93 20.29 3.74
N GLN A 71 -8.06 21.48 3.15
CA GLN A 71 -7.11 22.57 3.39
C GLN A 71 -7.13 23.03 4.85
N GLN A 72 -8.29 23.10 5.51
CA GLN A 72 -8.37 23.45 6.93
C GLN A 72 -7.68 22.42 7.84
N GLU A 73 -7.84 21.11 7.57
CA GLU A 73 -7.08 20.08 8.29
C GLU A 73 -5.57 20.20 8.03
N VAL A 74 -5.16 20.46 6.77
CA VAL A 74 -3.76 20.72 6.42
C VAL A 74 -3.23 21.99 7.09
N GLU A 75 -4.02 23.05 7.25
CA GLU A 75 -3.59 24.27 7.94
C GLU A 75 -3.47 24.08 9.46
N GLN A 76 -4.36 23.29 10.09
CA GLN A 76 -4.19 22.90 11.49
C GLN A 76 -2.93 22.06 11.70
N VAL A 77 -2.70 21.06 10.85
CA VAL A 77 -1.46 20.26 10.86
C VAL A 77 -0.22 21.15 10.61
N LYS A 78 -0.31 22.09 9.68
CA LYS A 78 0.76 23.07 9.37
C LYS A 78 1.02 24.04 10.53
N GLN A 79 0.01 24.45 11.30
CA GLN A 79 0.18 25.24 12.52
C GLN A 79 0.78 24.41 13.66
N MET A 80 0.40 23.14 13.83
CA MET A 80 1.06 22.23 14.76
C MET A 80 2.54 21.96 14.38
N ILE A 81 2.86 22.00 13.09
CA ILE A 81 4.24 21.94 12.56
C ILE A 81 4.99 23.28 12.70
N ASP A 82 4.31 24.43 12.67
CA ASP A 82 4.94 25.75 12.88
C ASP A 82 5.24 26.04 14.35
N VAL A 83 4.40 25.53 15.28
CA VAL A 83 4.64 25.58 16.74
C VAL A 83 5.75 24.61 17.19
N ASN A 84 6.16 23.66 16.34
CA ASN A 84 7.31 22.78 16.57
C ASN A 84 8.32 22.89 15.40
N PRO A 85 9.27 23.84 15.44
CA PRO A 85 9.95 24.36 14.25
C PRO A 85 11.05 23.43 13.69
N GLN A 86 10.67 22.27 13.15
CA GLN A 86 11.64 21.30 12.64
C GLN A 86 11.27 20.55 11.34
N THR A 87 10.19 20.95 10.64
CA THR A 87 9.76 20.22 9.41
C THR A 87 9.35 21.13 8.24
N LYS A 88 10.28 21.96 7.74
CA LYS A 88 10.14 22.60 6.41
C LYS A 88 11.45 22.62 5.60
N ALA A 89 11.46 21.77 4.57
CA ALA A 89 12.18 21.87 3.30
C ALA A 89 13.53 22.60 3.26
N GLN A 90 14.61 21.82 3.33
CA GLN A 90 15.95 22.23 2.88
C GLN A 90 15.98 22.39 1.35
N LYS A 91 15.77 23.62 0.85
CA LYS A 91 16.21 24.00 -0.51
C LYS A 91 17.70 24.35 -0.47
N GLN A 92 18.44 23.91 -1.49
CA GLN A 92 19.89 24.07 -1.57
C GLN A 92 20.33 25.51 -1.94
N ILE A 93 21.63 25.73 -1.72
CA ILE A 93 22.50 26.83 -2.22
C ILE A 93 22.54 28.10 -1.35
N GLY A 94 23.76 28.49 -0.95
CA GLY A 94 24.09 29.83 -0.44
C GLY A 94 24.45 29.87 1.05
N ALA A 95 25.72 30.14 1.34
CA ALA A 95 26.29 30.20 2.69
C ALA A 95 25.66 31.28 3.59
N GLU A 96 25.45 30.96 4.88
CA GLU A 96 26.03 31.73 5.98
C GLU A 96 26.00 30.95 7.31
N ASN A 97 26.86 31.33 8.25
CA ASN A 97 27.11 30.60 9.50
C ASN A 97 25.99 30.78 10.54
N VAL A 98 24.87 30.10 10.35
CA VAL A 98 23.87 29.94 11.42
C VAL A 98 24.31 28.81 12.35
N THR A 99 24.70 29.18 13.57
CA THR A 99 24.96 28.23 14.68
C THR A 99 23.71 27.38 14.90
N LYS A 100 23.72 26.14 14.39
CA LYS A 100 22.60 25.22 14.54
C LYS A 100 22.28 25.06 16.04
N PRO A 101 21.02 25.19 16.48
CA PRO A 101 20.67 24.67 17.79
C PRO A 101 21.07 23.19 17.82
N LYS A 102 21.64 22.72 18.93
CA LYS A 102 22.02 21.31 19.09
C LYS A 102 20.75 20.47 18.98
N GLN A 103 20.46 19.99 17.77
CA GLN A 103 19.43 18.99 17.53
C GLN A 103 19.80 17.81 18.42
N GLY A 104 18.90 17.46 19.35
CA GLY A 104 19.15 16.37 20.30
C GLY A 104 19.54 15.12 19.51
N VAL A 105 20.67 14.51 19.88
CA VAL A 105 21.21 13.36 19.17
C VAL A 105 20.14 12.27 19.17
N LYS A 106 19.67 11.88 17.98
CA LYS A 106 18.59 10.89 17.89
C LYS A 106 19.18 9.54 18.19
N MET A 107 18.69 8.90 19.26
CA MET A 107 19.18 7.60 19.70
C MET A 107 18.50 6.50 18.89
N ALA A 108 19.02 6.20 17.70
CA ALA A 108 18.43 5.25 16.76
C ALA A 108 19.46 4.49 15.92
N ALA A 109 19.20 3.22 15.63
CA ALA A 109 20.02 2.42 14.74
C ALA A 109 19.17 1.48 13.88
N HIS A 110 19.61 1.26 12.65
CA HIS A 110 19.14 0.19 11.77
C HIS A 110 20.37 -0.51 11.21
N LEU A 111 20.52 -1.80 11.49
CA LEU A 111 21.64 -2.62 11.06
C LEU A 111 21.15 -3.69 10.08
N THR A 112 21.91 -3.94 9.01
CA THR A 112 21.55 -4.89 7.95
C THR A 112 22.48 -6.11 7.95
N GLY A 113 21.97 -7.26 7.51
CA GLY A 113 22.68 -8.54 7.61
C GLY A 113 24.03 -8.56 6.89
N LYS A 114 25.10 -8.94 7.59
CA LYS A 114 26.48 -9.01 7.06
C LYS A 114 27.01 -10.44 7.08
N VAL A 115 27.85 -10.77 6.09
CA VAL A 115 28.53 -12.06 6.06
C VAL A 115 29.50 -12.15 7.25
N SER A 116 29.28 -13.13 8.13
CA SER A 116 30.20 -13.47 9.22
C SER A 116 31.04 -14.69 8.81
N SER A 117 32.36 -14.56 8.89
CA SER A 117 33.29 -15.70 8.74
C SER A 117 33.30 -16.61 9.96
N ASN A 118 32.94 -16.10 11.14
CA ASN A 118 33.00 -16.85 12.39
C ASN A 118 31.71 -17.65 12.60
N HIS A 119 31.85 -18.92 13.01
CA HIS A 119 30.76 -19.81 13.43
C HIS A 119 30.09 -19.42 14.77
N SER A 120 30.16 -18.14 15.15
CA SER A 120 29.52 -17.62 16.36
C SER A 120 28.00 -17.56 16.18
N LYS A 121 27.24 -17.90 17.22
CA LYS A 121 25.78 -17.70 17.26
C LYS A 121 25.39 -16.22 17.19
N ARG A 122 26.28 -15.31 17.60
CA ARG A 122 26.06 -13.85 17.46
C ARG A 122 26.19 -13.42 16.00
N LEU A 123 25.14 -12.79 15.47
CA LEU A 123 25.17 -12.23 14.13
C LEU A 123 26.03 -10.96 14.05
N MET A 124 26.77 -10.84 12.95
CA MET A 124 27.48 -9.63 12.57
C MET A 124 26.61 -8.82 11.60
N TRP A 125 26.78 -7.51 11.64
CA TRP A 125 25.95 -6.56 10.91
C TRP A 125 26.76 -5.50 10.16
N GLU A 126 26.14 -4.94 9.14
CA GLU A 126 26.52 -3.68 8.51
C GLU A 126 25.78 -2.53 9.21
N SER A 127 26.45 -1.41 9.40
CA SER A 127 26.01 -0.29 10.24
C SER A 127 26.07 1.08 9.56
N SER A 128 26.57 1.13 8.32
CA SER A 128 26.93 2.39 7.64
C SER A 128 26.63 2.44 6.14
N LEU A 129 26.49 1.27 5.49
CA LEU A 129 26.26 1.17 4.05
C LEU A 129 24.83 0.71 3.72
N GLY A 130 24.33 1.12 2.55
CA GLY A 130 22.99 0.77 2.08
C GLY A 130 21.91 1.38 2.97
N HIS A 131 20.98 0.55 3.44
CA HIS A 131 19.93 0.98 4.37
C HIS A 131 20.37 1.03 5.85
N ALA A 132 21.62 0.70 6.17
CA ALA A 132 22.12 0.69 7.55
C ALA A 132 22.59 2.07 8.04
N PHE A 133 22.30 2.40 9.29
CA PHE A 133 22.78 3.60 9.97
C PHE A 133 22.85 3.42 11.50
N THR A 134 23.66 4.26 12.14
CA THR A 134 23.68 4.46 13.59
C THR A 134 23.74 5.95 13.90
N ASP A 135 22.76 6.47 14.64
CA ASP A 135 22.73 7.82 15.21
C ASP A 135 22.60 7.69 16.73
N GLY A 136 23.41 8.43 17.50
CA GLY A 136 23.45 8.37 18.95
C GLY A 136 23.85 7.03 19.61
N ILE A 137 23.89 5.93 18.88
CA ILE A 137 24.13 4.56 19.37
C ILE A 137 25.42 4.04 18.75
N LEU A 138 26.28 3.40 19.55
CA LEU A 138 27.53 2.81 19.03
C LEU A 138 27.30 1.38 18.54
N TYR A 139 27.98 0.98 17.48
CA TYR A 139 28.02 -0.41 17.03
C TYR A 139 29.44 -0.99 17.18
N LYS A 140 29.56 -2.16 17.80
CA LYS A 140 30.84 -2.87 18.01
C LYS A 140 30.61 -4.37 18.17
N ASP A 141 31.43 -5.20 17.52
CA ASP A 141 31.51 -6.66 17.70
C ASP A 141 30.14 -7.39 17.66
N GLY A 142 29.28 -6.97 16.71
CA GLY A 142 27.92 -7.50 16.51
C GLY A 142 26.87 -6.98 17.49
N ALA A 143 27.21 -5.99 18.33
CA ALA A 143 26.32 -5.42 19.33
C ALA A 143 26.11 -3.90 19.16
N LEU A 144 24.91 -3.44 19.48
CA LEU A 144 24.58 -2.02 19.71
C LEU A 144 24.84 -1.68 21.18
N ILE A 145 25.55 -0.59 21.45
CA ILE A 145 25.84 -0.12 22.81
C ILE A 145 24.99 1.12 23.09
N ILE A 146 24.18 1.05 24.15
CA ILE A 146 23.27 2.12 24.55
C ILE A 146 24.04 3.27 25.20
N ASN A 147 23.99 4.45 24.59
CA ASN A 147 24.69 5.64 25.11
C ASN A 147 23.88 6.45 26.13
N GLU A 148 22.57 6.24 26.24
CA GLU A 148 21.70 6.99 27.14
C GLU A 148 20.63 6.08 27.76
N THR A 149 20.37 6.19 29.06
CA THR A 149 19.31 5.43 29.72
C THR A 149 17.94 5.87 29.21
N GLY A 150 17.04 4.93 28.90
CA GLY A 150 15.72 5.28 28.35
C GLY A 150 14.81 4.09 28.06
N LYS A 151 13.62 4.37 27.52
CA LYS A 151 12.77 3.35 26.91
C LYS A 151 13.13 3.26 25.43
N TYR A 152 13.32 2.05 24.93
CA TYR A 152 13.71 1.80 23.55
C TYR A 152 12.73 0.81 22.92
N PHE A 153 12.23 1.14 21.73
CA PHE A 153 11.59 0.16 20.86
C PHE A 153 12.69 -0.59 20.11
N ILE A 154 12.75 -1.90 20.28
CA ILE A 154 13.74 -2.79 19.66
C ILE A 154 13.01 -3.69 18.67
N TYR A 155 13.57 -3.91 17.48
CA TYR A 155 12.99 -4.79 16.46
C TYR A 155 14.08 -5.57 15.71
N THR A 156 13.75 -6.79 15.27
CA THR A 156 14.65 -7.61 14.44
C THR A 156 13.87 -8.57 13.57
N LYS A 157 14.29 -8.66 12.31
CA LYS A 157 13.83 -9.61 11.31
C LYS A 157 15.01 -10.52 10.95
N ILE A 158 14.85 -11.83 11.03
CA ILE A 158 15.83 -12.80 10.52
C ILE A 158 15.16 -13.65 9.44
N TYR A 159 15.84 -13.82 8.31
CA TYR A 159 15.39 -14.68 7.22
C TYR A 159 16.26 -15.94 7.16
N PHE A 160 15.71 -17.06 7.63
CA PHE A 160 16.32 -18.38 7.53
C PHE A 160 15.98 -19.02 6.18
N ARG A 161 16.95 -19.70 5.57
CA ARG A 161 16.81 -20.45 4.32
C ARG A 161 17.78 -21.61 4.24
N GLY A 162 17.39 -22.66 3.52
CA GLY A 162 18.24 -23.81 3.23
C GLY A 162 17.86 -24.49 1.92
N MET A 163 18.77 -25.30 1.38
CA MET A 163 18.55 -26.07 0.14
C MET A 163 17.90 -27.43 0.39
N GLN A 164 18.01 -27.93 1.62
CA GLN A 164 17.43 -29.19 2.10
C GLN A 164 16.78 -28.93 3.45
N CYS A 165 15.64 -29.54 3.71
CA CYS A 165 14.94 -29.44 4.99
C CYS A 165 15.68 -30.25 6.08
N GLU A 166 16.02 -29.61 7.20
CA GLU A 166 16.70 -30.23 8.33
C GLU A 166 15.77 -30.22 9.56
N THR A 167 15.70 -31.33 10.31
CA THR A 167 14.88 -31.43 11.54
C THR A 167 15.58 -30.80 12.75
N VAL A 168 16.10 -29.58 12.59
CA VAL A 168 16.75 -28.78 13.64
C VAL A 168 15.77 -27.77 14.24
N THR A 169 16.12 -27.19 15.39
CA THR A 169 15.38 -26.07 15.97
C THR A 169 16.01 -24.75 15.53
N LEU A 170 15.22 -23.87 14.90
CA LEU A 170 15.65 -22.52 14.56
C LEU A 170 15.26 -21.56 15.68
N THR A 171 16.23 -21.08 16.45
CA THR A 171 16.03 -20.01 17.44
C THR A 171 16.62 -18.68 17.00
N GLN A 172 15.96 -17.60 17.41
CA GLN A 172 16.41 -16.21 17.36
C GLN A 172 16.20 -15.59 18.75
N SER A 173 17.24 -14.96 19.31
CA SER A 173 17.17 -14.27 20.60
C SER A 173 17.80 -12.88 20.49
N VAL A 174 17.16 -11.86 21.05
CA VAL A 174 17.79 -10.55 21.31
C VAL A 174 18.30 -10.57 22.75
N ILE A 175 19.60 -10.45 22.91
CA ILE A 175 20.29 -10.60 24.19
C ILE A 175 20.85 -9.25 24.64
N GLN A 176 20.57 -8.90 25.88
CA GLN A 176 21.20 -7.82 26.62
C GLN A 176 22.37 -8.36 27.45
N ARG A 177 23.52 -7.70 27.36
CA ARG A 177 24.69 -7.91 28.22
C ARG A 177 25.03 -6.61 28.91
N ASN A 178 25.19 -6.64 30.24
CA ASN A 178 25.72 -5.52 31.00
C ASN A 178 27.19 -5.79 31.32
N VAL A 179 28.08 -4.83 31.14
CA VAL A 179 29.51 -5.02 31.46
C VAL A 179 29.72 -5.26 32.97
N ASN A 180 28.81 -4.76 33.81
CA ASN A 180 28.86 -4.87 35.27
C ASN A 180 28.23 -6.17 35.82
N TYR A 181 27.51 -6.95 35.00
CA TYR A 181 26.88 -8.22 35.41
C TYR A 181 27.23 -9.31 34.40
N GLN A 182 27.92 -10.37 34.84
CA GLN A 182 28.48 -11.39 33.93
C GLN A 182 27.45 -12.26 33.18
N ASN A 183 26.16 -12.08 33.43
CA ASN A 183 25.10 -12.90 32.83
C ASN A 183 24.41 -12.18 31.66
N ASP A 184 24.32 -12.89 30.54
CA ASP A 184 23.48 -12.52 29.39
C ASP A 184 22.00 -12.72 29.72
N MET A 185 21.15 -11.75 29.33
CA MET A 185 19.70 -11.81 29.53
C MET A 185 18.97 -11.74 28.18
N SER A 186 18.09 -12.71 27.90
CA SER A 186 17.23 -12.68 26.72
C SER A 186 16.10 -11.67 26.94
N LEU A 187 15.97 -10.68 26.06
CA LEU A 187 14.86 -9.72 26.05
C LEU A 187 13.67 -10.22 25.22
N MET A 188 13.96 -10.90 24.11
CA MET A 188 12.98 -11.46 23.19
C MET A 188 13.54 -12.73 22.56
N GLU A 189 12.76 -13.80 22.55
CA GLU A 189 13.14 -15.07 21.94
C GLU A 189 12.00 -15.61 21.06
N ASN A 190 12.36 -16.18 19.92
CA ASN A 190 11.46 -16.84 18.99
C ASN A 190 12.09 -18.16 18.55
N THR A 191 11.29 -19.23 18.58
CA THR A 191 11.73 -20.60 18.34
C THR A 191 10.78 -21.28 17.34
N MET A 192 11.34 -21.72 16.22
CA MET A 192 10.63 -22.46 15.18
C MET A 192 11.05 -23.93 15.19
N LEU A 193 10.03 -24.78 15.29
CA LEU A 193 10.08 -26.23 15.12
C LEU A 193 9.32 -26.59 13.83
N ASN A 194 9.66 -27.71 13.19
CA ASN A 194 8.93 -28.26 12.03
C ASN A 194 8.70 -27.23 10.90
N TYR A 195 9.71 -26.39 10.65
CA TYR A 195 9.60 -25.20 9.80
C TYR A 195 9.57 -25.51 8.29
N CYS A 196 9.82 -26.76 7.90
CA CYS A 196 9.80 -27.26 6.53
C CYS A 196 9.35 -28.73 6.49
N SER A 197 9.06 -29.24 5.29
CA SER A 197 8.76 -30.64 5.04
C SER A 197 9.29 -31.07 3.66
N GLY A 198 9.49 -32.38 3.46
CA GLY A 198 10.13 -32.91 2.25
C GLY A 198 11.64 -32.67 2.19
N THR A 199 12.24 -32.74 1.00
CA THR A 199 13.69 -32.64 0.78
C THR A 199 14.12 -31.37 0.03
N GLY A 200 13.18 -30.51 -0.35
CA GLY A 200 13.44 -29.34 -1.19
C GLY A 200 13.97 -28.10 -0.44
N PRO A 201 14.25 -27.02 -1.19
CA PRO A 201 14.61 -25.73 -0.62
C PRO A 201 13.48 -25.16 0.23
N TRP A 202 13.84 -24.44 1.29
CA TRP A 202 12.90 -23.82 2.22
C TRP A 202 13.38 -22.44 2.63
N ALA A 203 12.45 -21.60 3.05
CA ALA A 203 12.73 -20.33 3.69
C ALA A 203 11.62 -19.95 4.68
N LYS A 204 12.01 -19.30 5.78
CA LYS A 204 11.12 -18.73 6.80
C LYS A 204 11.70 -17.44 7.35
N ASN A 205 10.84 -16.47 7.64
CA ASN A 205 11.20 -15.26 8.34
C ASN A 205 10.65 -15.26 9.77
N THR A 206 11.46 -14.75 10.68
CA THR A 206 11.10 -14.46 12.07
C THR A 206 11.11 -12.95 12.23
N PHE A 207 10.10 -12.38 12.87
CA PHE A 207 10.07 -10.97 13.26
C PHE A 207 9.65 -10.90 14.72
N GLN A 208 10.36 -10.08 15.50
CA GLN A 208 9.99 -9.77 16.89
C GLN A 208 10.35 -8.32 17.19
N ALA A 209 9.53 -7.68 18.00
CA ALA A 209 9.76 -6.33 18.47
C ALA A 209 9.11 -6.12 19.85
N GLY A 210 9.61 -5.15 20.60
CA GLY A 210 9.12 -4.83 21.95
C GLY A 210 9.75 -3.57 22.51
N ILE A 211 9.15 -3.04 23.58
CA ILE A 211 9.64 -1.85 24.29
C ILE A 211 10.33 -2.29 25.58
N PHE A 212 11.58 -1.88 25.75
CA PHE A 212 12.39 -2.24 26.92
C PHE A 212 13.00 -0.99 27.56
N HIS A 213 13.16 -1.00 28.88
CA HIS A 213 13.94 0.02 29.58
C HIS A 213 15.40 -0.43 29.62
N LEU A 214 16.29 0.37 29.04
CA LEU A 214 17.71 0.06 28.90
C LEU A 214 18.54 1.11 29.63
N SER A 215 19.56 0.67 30.36
CA SER A 215 20.55 1.54 30.98
C SER A 215 21.67 1.88 30.01
N GLN A 216 22.29 3.05 30.18
CA GLN A 216 23.55 3.37 29.53
C GLN A 216 24.61 2.28 29.73
N GLY A 217 25.39 1.99 28.69
CA GLY A 217 26.48 1.02 28.68
C GLY A 217 26.07 -0.43 28.41
N VAL A 218 24.78 -0.77 28.38
CA VAL A 218 24.36 -2.14 28.02
C VAL A 218 24.58 -2.41 26.52
N GLN A 219 24.96 -3.64 26.21
CA GLN A 219 25.17 -4.14 24.86
C GLN A 219 23.97 -4.99 24.45
N LEU A 220 23.40 -4.72 23.27
CA LEU A 220 22.33 -5.51 22.66
C LEU A 220 22.86 -6.21 21.41
N PHE A 221 22.68 -7.53 21.32
CA PHE A 221 23.04 -8.29 20.12
C PHE A 221 22.01 -9.38 19.82
N VAL A 222 21.96 -9.81 18.55
CA VAL A 222 21.11 -10.93 18.13
C VAL A 222 21.95 -12.21 18.11
N SER A 223 21.40 -13.26 18.72
CA SER A 223 21.91 -14.63 18.69
C SER A 223 20.95 -15.51 17.89
N VAL A 224 21.49 -16.42 17.08
CA VAL A 224 20.70 -17.42 16.34
C VAL A 224 21.31 -18.82 16.48
N SER A 225 20.46 -19.83 16.44
CA SER A 225 20.89 -21.25 16.46
C SER A 225 21.83 -21.62 15.30
N HIS A 226 21.47 -21.24 14.07
CA HIS A 226 22.14 -21.67 12.83
C HIS A 226 22.51 -20.48 11.93
N PRO A 227 23.60 -19.73 12.23
CA PRO A 227 24.01 -18.55 11.45
C PRO A 227 24.21 -18.82 9.96
N ARG A 228 24.67 -20.02 9.58
CA ARG A 228 24.89 -20.42 8.17
C ARG A 228 23.60 -20.51 7.34
N MET A 229 22.44 -20.62 8.00
CA MET A 229 21.13 -20.63 7.34
C MET A 229 20.51 -19.22 7.23
N VAL A 230 21.15 -18.18 7.80
CA VAL A 230 20.63 -16.81 7.76
C VAL A 230 21.04 -16.13 6.46
N SER A 231 20.06 -15.53 5.77
CA SER A 231 20.31 -14.70 4.59
C SER A 231 20.91 -13.35 4.97
N THR A 232 21.91 -12.88 4.23
CA THR A 232 22.54 -11.56 4.41
C THR A 232 21.95 -10.48 3.49
N ASN A 233 20.71 -10.68 3.01
CA ASN A 233 20.00 -9.65 2.25
C ASN A 233 19.44 -8.59 3.20
N GLU A 234 19.82 -7.33 2.99
CA GLU A 234 19.46 -6.20 3.85
C GLU A 234 17.95 -5.99 4.07
N LEU A 235 17.10 -6.31 3.09
CA LEU A 235 15.65 -6.17 3.19
C LEU A 235 14.99 -7.36 3.94
N MET A 236 15.73 -8.44 4.13
CA MET A 236 15.24 -9.70 4.69
C MET A 236 15.77 -9.96 6.11
N THR A 237 16.99 -9.52 6.41
CA THR A 237 17.64 -9.69 7.71
C THR A 237 18.17 -8.35 8.21
N PHE A 238 17.57 -7.82 9.28
CA PHE A 238 17.91 -6.55 9.89
C PHE A 238 17.62 -6.53 11.40
N PHE A 239 18.36 -5.70 12.14
CA PHE A 239 18.21 -5.48 13.58
C PHE A 239 18.31 -3.98 13.87
N GLY A 240 17.39 -3.42 14.64
CA GLY A 240 17.43 -2.00 14.97
C GLY A 240 16.68 -1.64 16.24
N LEU A 241 16.83 -0.38 16.62
CA LEU A 241 16.15 0.21 17.77
C LEU A 241 16.04 1.72 17.61
N TYR A 242 15.11 2.32 18.37
CA TYR A 242 15.09 3.76 18.62
C TYR A 242 14.56 4.05 20.01
N LYS A 243 15.02 5.16 20.60
CA LYS A 243 14.55 5.67 21.90
C LYS A 243 13.16 6.31 21.73
N LEU A 244 12.32 6.13 22.74
CA LEU A 244 11.00 6.77 22.89
C LEU A 244 11.10 8.08 23.68
#